data_AF-A0A941N4L8-F1
#
_entry.id   AF-A0A941N4L8-F1
#
_cell.length_a   1.000
_cell.length_b   1.000
_cell.length_c   1.000
_cell.angle_alpha   90.00
_cell.angle_beta   90.00
_cell.angle_gamma   90.00
#
_symmetry.space_group_name_H-M   'P 1'
#
loop_
_entity.id
_entity.type
_entity.pdbx_description
1 polymer ?
#
loop_
_entity_poly.entity_id
_entity_poly.type
_entity_poly.pdbx_seq_one_letter_code
_entity_poly.pdbx_strand_id
1 'polypeptide(L)' 'MKLLSGALFLLAAEQAFAHSQLVPFPNHDDAAHVLIPASVVFLTLGTLLVVWGLLTEARPRKGAAE' A
#
# COMPACT_ATOMS: atom_id res chain seq x y z
N MET A 1 7.48 -7.56 10.39
CA MET A 1 7.83 -6.89 9.12
C MET A 1 6.60 -6.69 8.22
N LYS A 2 5.56 -7.53 8.32
CA LYS A 2 4.35 -7.46 7.48
C LYS A 2 3.65 -6.11 7.60
N LEU A 3 3.61 -5.54 8.81
CA LEU A 3 3.04 -4.20 9.03
C LEU A 3 3.78 -3.13 8.24
N LEU A 4 5.12 -3.13 8.28
CA LEU A 4 5.95 -2.16 7.55
C LEU A 4 5.79 -2.33 6.04
N SER A 5 5.88 -3.57 5.54
CA SER A 5 5.67 -3.85 4.11
C SER A 5 4.27 -3.46 3.66
N GLY A 6 3.23 -3.78 4.44
CA GLY A 6 1.86 -3.38 4.15
C GLY A 6 1.70 -1.86 4.10
N ALA A 7 2.26 -1.12 5.05
CA ALA A 7 2.26 0.34 5.04
C ALA A 7 2.98 0.93 3.80
N LEU A 8 4.10 0.34 3.39
CA LEU A 8 4.80 0.74 2.16
C LEU A 8 3.95 0.51 0.91
N PHE A 9 3.26 -0.62 0.82
CA PHE A 9 2.34 -0.91 -0.28
C PHE A 9 1.16 0.07 -0.32
N LEU A 10 0.59 0.43 0.83
CA LEU A 10 -0.47 1.44 0.91
C LEU A 10 0.02 2.82 0.44
N LEU A 11 1.24 3.21 0.84
CA LEU A 11 1.84 4.46 0.38
C LEU A 11 2.10 4.44 -1.13
N ALA A 12 2.61 3.33 -1.68
CA ALA A 12 2.81 3.17 -3.11
C ALA A 12 1.49 3.19 -3.89
N ALA A 13 0.41 2.64 -3.34
CA ALA A 13 -0.92 2.71 -3.93
C ALA A 13 -1.39 4.16 -4.08
N GLU A 14 -1.28 4.95 -3.02
CA GLU A 14 -1.63 6.37 -3.03
C GLU A 14 -0.77 7.15 -4.04
N GLN A 15 0.54 6.88 -4.07
CA GLN A 15 1.44 7.53 -5.04
C GLN A 15 1.07 7.19 -6.49
N ALA A 16 0.78 5.92 -6.79
CA ALA A 16 0.37 5.51 -8.13
C ALA A 16 -0.97 6.16 -8.53
N PHE A 17 -1.94 6.20 -7.62
CA PHE A 17 -3.21 6.86 -7.86
C PHE A 17 -3.03 8.37 -8.10
N ALA A 18 -2.34 9.08 -7.20
CA ALA A 18 -2.08 10.51 -7.35
C ALA A 18 -1.31 10.82 -8.66
N HIS A 19 -0.32 9.99 -9.00
CA HIS A 19 0.46 10.17 -10.21
C HIS A 19 -0.41 10.03 -11.48
N SER A 20 -1.39 9.12 -11.49
CA SER A 20 -2.34 8.99 -12.61
C SER A 20 -3.15 10.27 -12.86
N GLN A 21 -3.45 11.03 -11.82
CA GLN A 21 -4.25 12.26 -11.90
C GLN A 21 -3.41 13.48 -12.28
N LEU A 22 -2.10 13.43 -12.06
CA LEU A 22 -1.19 14.54 -12.29
C LEU A 22 -0.47 14.46 -13.65
N VAL A 23 -0.52 13.31 -14.33
CA VAL A 23 0.12 13.17 -15.66
C VAL A 23 -0.65 14.02 -16.68
N PRO A 24 0.02 15.01 -17.33
CA PRO A 24 -0.61 15.87 -18.30
C PRO A 24 -0.72 15.21 -19.68
N PHE A 25 -1.47 15.86 -20.57
CA PHE A 25 -1.54 15.52 -21.99
C PHE A 25 -0.13 15.49 -22.63
N PRO A 26 0.14 14.57 -23.58
CA PRO A 26 -0.76 13.57 -24.17
C PRO A 26 -0.82 12.23 -23.44
N ASN A 27 0.00 12.01 -22.43
CA ASN A 27 0.21 10.68 -21.85
C ASN A 27 -0.80 10.31 -20.75
N HIS A 28 -1.81 11.16 -20.51
CA HIS A 28 -2.78 10.97 -19.43
C HIS A 28 -3.51 9.64 -19.52
N ASP A 29 -4.00 9.28 -20.71
CA ASP A 29 -4.77 8.05 -20.92
C ASP A 29 -3.91 6.81 -20.65
N ASP A 30 -2.72 6.75 -21.24
CA ASP A 30 -1.77 5.65 -21.03
C ASP A 30 -1.36 5.52 -19.55
N ALA A 31 -1.12 6.66 -18.89
CA ALA A 31 -0.76 6.68 -17.48
C ALA A 31 -1.92 6.19 -16.60
N ALA A 32 -3.16 6.63 -16.85
CA ALA A 32 -4.34 6.17 -16.12
C ALA A 32 -4.59 4.67 -16.32
N HIS A 33 -4.43 4.17 -17.54
CA HIS A 33 -4.61 2.75 -17.88
C HIS A 33 -3.63 1.81 -17.19
N VAL A 34 -2.47 2.30 -16.74
CA VAL A 34 -1.46 1.50 -16.03
C VAL A 34 -1.46 1.77 -14.52
N LEU A 35 -1.48 3.04 -14.12
CA LEU A 35 -1.29 3.45 -12.73
C LEU A 35 -2.53 3.20 -11.87
N ILE A 36 -3.74 3.31 -12.42
CA ILE A 36 -4.96 3.02 -11.66
C ILE A 36 -5.05 1.52 -11.34
N PRO A 37 -4.85 0.59 -12.29
CA PRO A 37 -4.77 -0.83 -11.93
C PRO A 37 -3.65 -1.13 -10.94
N ALA A 38 -2.47 -0.52 -11.11
CA ALA A 38 -1.34 -0.71 -10.18
C ALA A 38 -1.68 -0.23 -8.76
N SER A 39 -2.34 0.92 -8.62
CA SER A 39 -2.76 1.43 -7.30
C SER A 39 -3.74 0.48 -6.61
N VAL A 40 -4.68 -0.10 -7.35
CA VAL A 40 -5.62 -1.10 -6.80
C VAL A 40 -4.90 -2.37 -6.34
N VAL A 41 -3.93 -2.86 -7.11
CA VAL A 41 -3.13 -4.03 -6.73
C VAL A 41 -2.34 -3.74 -5.44
N PHE A 42 -1.65 -2.59 -5.38
CA PHE A 42 -0.89 -2.21 -4.20
C PHE A 42 -1.77 -1.95 -2.98
N LEU A 43 -2.95 -1.33 -3.15
CA LEU A 43 -3.93 -1.14 -2.09
C LEU A 43 -4.35 -2.49 -1.52
N THR A 44 -4.73 -3.42 -2.39
CA THR A 44 -5.20 -4.76 -2.00
C THR A 44 -4.12 -5.52 -1.24
N LEU A 45 -2.91 -5.61 -1.79
CA LEU A 45 -1.79 -6.29 -1.13
C LEU A 45 -1.38 -5.61 0.18
N GLY A 46 -1.33 -4.27 0.19
CA GLY A 46 -1.02 -3.47 1.36
C GLY A 46 -2.01 -3.70 2.49
N THR A 47 -3.32 -3.65 2.21
CA THR A 47 -4.37 -3.93 3.19
C THR A 47 -4.28 -5.35 3.72
N LEU A 48 -4.08 -6.36 2.86
CA LEU A 48 -3.93 -7.75 3.29
C LEU A 48 -2.73 -7.93 4.23
N LEU A 49 -1.58 -7.32 3.90
CA LEU A 49 -0.39 -7.39 4.73
C LEU A 49 -0.53 -6.63 6.04
N VAL A 50 -1.20 -5.48 6.04
CA VAL A 50 -1.51 -4.74 7.28
C VAL A 50 -2.41 -5.58 8.17
N VAL A 51 -3.53 -6.10 7.64
CA VAL A 51 -4.46 -6.93 8.41
C VAL A 51 -3.74 -8.16 8.98
N TRP A 52 -2.96 -8.87 8.16
CA TRP A 52 -2.15 -10.00 8.62
C TRP A 52 -1.12 -9.56 9.68
N GLY A 53 -0.40 -8.47 9.43
CA GLY A 53 0.54 -7.90 10.38
C GLY A 53 -0.11 -7.59 11.72
N LEU A 54 -1.31 -7.03 11.74
CA LEU A 54 -2.07 -6.75 12.95
C LEU A 54 -2.44 -8.05 13.68
N LEU A 55 -2.89 -9.07 12.96
CA LEU A 55 -3.27 -10.35 13.57
C LEU A 55 -2.09 -11.16 14.11
N THR A 56 -0.90 -11.02 13.53
CA THR A 56 0.25 -11.90 13.84
C THR A 56 1.42 -11.22 14.53
N GLU A 57 1.64 -9.93 14.30
CA GLU A 57 2.79 -9.18 14.82
C GLU A 57 2.39 -8.20 15.94
N ALA A 58 1.13 -7.79 16.03
CA ALA A 58 0.68 -6.82 17.05
C ALA A 58 0.45 -7.43 18.45
N ARG A 59 0.80 -8.69 18.70
CA ARG A 59 0.79 -9.24 20.06
C ARG A 59 2.00 -8.74 20.83
N PRO A 60 1.83 -7.94 21.90
CA PRO A 60 2.93 -7.60 22.77
C PRO A 60 3.38 -8.86 23.52
N ARG A 61 4.70 -9.08 23.58
CA ARG A 61 5.31 -10.02 24.53
C ARG A 61 4.92 -9.56 25.93
N LYS A 62 3.92 -10.22 26.56
CA LYS A 62 3.70 -10.17 28.01
C LYS A 62 5.00 -10.65 28.67
N GLY A 63 5.90 -9.74 29.06
CA GLY A 63 7.16 -10.12 29.72
C GLY A 63 8.34 -9.18 29.45
N ALA A 64 8.12 -7.88 29.52
CA ALA A 64 9.16 -6.88 29.76
C ALA A 64 8.50 -5.79 30.60
N ALA A 65 8.77 -5.57 31.88
CA ALA A 65 9.79 -6.04 32.82
C ALA A 65 9.15 -5.83 34.23
N GLU A 66 9.04 -6.86 35.05
CA GLU A 66 9.85 -6.99 36.28
C GLU A 66 11.32 -6.60 36.13
#